data_AF-A0A940DW97-F1
#
_entry.id   AF-A0A940DW97-F1
#
_cell.length_a   1.000
_cell.length_b   1.000
_cell.length_c   1.000
_cell.angle_alpha   90.00
_cell.angle_beta   90.00
_cell.angle_gamma   90.00
#
_symmetry.space_group_name_H-M   'P 1'
#
loop_
_entity.id
_entity.type
_entity.pdbx_description
1 polymer ?
#
loop_
_entity_poly.entity_id
_entity_poly.type
_entity_poly.pdbx_seq_one_letter_code
_entity_poly.pdbx_strand_id
1 'polypeptide(L)'
;MGSLLLGDFIMPLQGTKFKHYSNQLKLKAVKQYENGYGSYVSISQEFGLRSSTQLKNWVKKYRNGELFDDQRGKSSSYHPFTGRPKTKFNSIEEERDYLKAQVEYLKKRYPNILGEG
;
A
#
# COMPACT_ATOMS: atom_id res chain seq x y z
N MET A 1 22.24 15.35 29.86
CA MET A 1 23.61 14.99 30.25
C MET A 1 23.57 13.61 30.88
N GLY A 2 24.19 12.60 30.25
CA GLY A 2 24.30 11.25 30.80
C GLY A 2 24.06 10.15 29.77
N SER A 3 24.98 10.00 28.81
CA SER A 3 25.10 8.78 28.01
C SER A 3 25.85 7.73 28.82
N LEU A 4 25.24 6.56 29.06
CA LEU A 4 25.97 5.38 29.49
C LEU A 4 26.18 4.49 28.27
N LEU A 5 27.41 4.48 27.77
CA LEU A 5 27.86 3.61 26.69
C LEU A 5 28.16 2.23 27.28
N LEU A 6 27.25 1.28 27.08
CA LEU A 6 27.53 -0.14 27.23
C LEU A 6 27.30 -0.79 25.86
N GLY A 7 28.43 -1.06 25.19
CA GLY A 7 28.66 -1.96 24.06
C GLY A 7 27.58 -2.05 22.98
N ASP A 8 27.87 -1.52 21.77
CA ASP A 8 27.51 -1.94 20.40
C ASP A 8 26.17 -2.66 20.11
N PHE A 9 25.18 -2.58 21.00
CA PHE A 9 23.88 -3.17 20.85
C PHE A 9 22.91 -2.09 20.37
N ILE A 10 22.78 -1.97 19.05
CA ILE A 10 21.74 -1.16 18.42
C ILE A 10 20.39 -1.75 18.83
N MET A 11 19.72 -1.16 19.83
CA MET A 11 18.33 -1.52 20.13
C MET A 11 17.45 -1.15 18.93
N PRO A 12 16.61 -2.06 18.41
CA PRO A 12 15.68 -1.72 17.36
C PRO A 12 14.67 -0.70 17.90
N LEU A 13 14.61 0.49 17.29
CA LEU A 13 13.52 1.43 17.54
C LEU A 13 12.20 0.69 17.29
N GLN A 14 11.41 0.54 18.34
CA GLN A 14 10.09 -0.07 18.27
C GLN A 14 9.31 0.55 17.11
N GLY A 15 8.91 -0.30 16.15
CA GLY A 15 8.26 0.15 14.92
C GLY A 15 7.04 1.01 15.24
N THR A 16 6.88 2.11 14.50
CA THR A 16 5.72 2.98 14.72
C THR A 16 4.44 2.22 14.40
N LYS A 17 3.54 2.06 15.39
CA LYS A 17 2.20 1.52 15.14
C LYS A 17 1.45 2.45 14.18
N PHE A 18 1.05 1.94 13.02
CA PHE A 18 0.27 2.71 12.05
C PHE A 18 -1.18 2.83 12.54
N LYS A 19 -1.70 4.06 12.60
CA LYS A 19 -3.12 4.29 12.85
C LYS A 19 -3.89 4.12 11.56
N HIS A 20 -4.89 3.23 11.57
CA HIS A 20 -5.82 3.07 10.47
C HIS A 20 -7.02 4.00 10.65
N TYR A 21 -7.36 4.72 9.58
CA TYR A 21 -8.52 5.61 9.55
C TYR A 21 -9.53 5.07 8.54
N SER A 22 -10.80 4.99 8.92
CA SER A 22 -11.87 4.55 8.02
C SER A 22 -12.09 5.58 6.91
N ASN A 23 -12.54 5.13 5.73
CA ASN A 23 -12.80 6.02 4.60
C ASN A 23 -13.89 7.06 4.92
N GLN A 24 -14.89 6.70 5.74
CA GLN A 24 -15.90 7.65 6.22
C GLN A 24 -15.30 8.78 7.06
N LEU A 25 -14.36 8.47 7.96
CA LEU A 25 -13.70 9.48 8.79
C LEU A 25 -12.86 10.42 7.93
N LYS A 26 -12.07 9.87 6.99
CA LYS A 26 -11.28 10.66 6.04
C LYS A 26 -12.15 11.64 5.26
N LEU A 27 -13.29 11.16 4.74
CA LEU A 27 -14.22 11.97 3.96
C LEU A 27 -14.86 13.09 4.80
N LYS A 28 -15.25 12.80 6.05
CA LYS A 28 -15.79 13.82 6.97
C LYS A 28 -14.76 14.92 7.25
N ALA A 29 -13.51 14.55 7.54
CA ALA A 29 -12.45 15.50 7.81
C ALA A 29 -12.15 16.40 6.59
N VAL A 30 -12.14 15.84 5.38
CA VAL A 30 -11.97 16.62 4.14
C VAL A 30 -13.14 17.58 3.92
N LYS A 31 -14.38 17.13 4.10
CA LYS A 31 -15.56 18.00 3.96
C LYS A 31 -15.58 19.15 4.96
N GLN A 32 -15.21 18.90 6.21
CA GLN A 32 -15.04 19.95 7.23
C GLN A 32 -14.06 21.04 6.74
N TYR A 33 -12.95 20.62 6.13
CA TYR A 33 -11.95 21.54 5.59
C TYR A 33 -12.46 22.32 4.37
N GLU A 34 -13.09 21.65 3.40
CA GLU A 34 -13.64 22.31 2.19
C GLU A 34 -14.75 23.31 2.54
N ASN A 35 -15.52 23.05 3.61
CA ASN A 35 -16.55 23.96 4.10
C ASN A 35 -16.00 25.12 4.95
N GLY A 36 -14.68 25.18 5.18
CA GLY A 36 -14.04 26.29 5.89
C GLY A 36 -14.21 26.29 7.41
N TYR A 37 -14.61 25.18 8.04
CA TYR A 37 -14.82 25.09 9.49
C TYR A 37 -13.53 25.14 10.32
N GLY A 38 -12.36 25.10 9.68
CA GLY A 38 -11.10 25.22 10.40
C GLY A 38 -9.85 25.08 9.52
N SER A 39 -8.70 25.22 10.16
CA SER A 39 -7.40 24.98 9.55
C SER A 39 -7.08 23.48 9.50
N TYR A 40 -6.06 23.11 8.73
CA TYR A 40 -5.55 21.74 8.72
C TYR A 40 -5.17 21.24 10.12
N VAL A 41 -4.67 22.13 11.00
CA VAL A 41 -4.22 21.77 12.34
C VAL A 41 -5.43 21.51 13.25
N SER A 42 -6.39 22.43 13.29
CA SER A 42 -7.57 22.29 14.17
C SER A 42 -8.39 21.05 13.81
N ILE A 43 -8.66 20.83 12.53
CA ILE A 43 -9.40 19.65 12.06
C ILE A 43 -8.59 18.38 12.33
N SER A 44 -7.27 18.40 12.13
CA SER A 44 -6.45 17.22 12.45
C SER A 44 -6.51 16.83 13.92
N GLN A 45 -6.59 17.80 14.84
CA GLN A 45 -6.73 17.55 16.27
C GLN A 45 -8.12 17.03 16.63
N GLU A 46 -9.18 17.64 16.10
CA GLU A 46 -10.57 17.21 16.30
C GLU A 46 -10.79 15.75 15.88
N PHE A 47 -10.21 15.36 14.74
CA PHE A 47 -10.32 14.00 14.20
C PHE A 47 -9.25 13.02 14.73
N GLY A 48 -8.40 13.44 15.67
CA GLY A 48 -7.36 12.58 16.28
C GLY A 48 -6.28 12.11 15.30
N LEU A 49 -6.02 12.89 14.25
CA LEU A 49 -4.99 12.61 13.26
C LEU A 49 -3.61 12.81 13.88
N ARG A 50 -2.64 11.99 13.45
CA ARG A 50 -1.27 12.09 13.96
C ARG A 50 -0.55 13.33 13.39
N SER A 51 -0.97 13.81 12.23
CA SER A 51 -0.37 14.97 11.57
C SER A 51 -1.36 15.66 10.63
N SER A 52 -1.29 16.99 10.57
CA SER A 52 -2.03 17.82 9.62
C SER A 52 -1.67 17.51 8.16
N THR A 53 -0.48 16.95 7.91
CA THR A 53 -0.06 16.49 6.57
C THR A 53 -0.93 15.35 6.07
N GLN A 54 -1.48 14.50 6.95
CA GLN A 54 -2.41 13.44 6.54
C GLN A 54 -3.68 14.04 5.93
N LEU A 55 -4.23 15.07 6.59
CA LEU A 55 -5.40 15.77 6.09
C LEU A 55 -5.11 16.50 4.76
N LYS A 56 -3.96 17.16 4.64
CA LYS A 56 -3.53 17.77 3.36
C LYS A 56 -3.52 16.78 2.21
N ASN A 57 -2.96 15.59 2.43
CA ASN A 57 -2.92 14.54 1.42
C ASN A 57 -4.31 14.02 1.06
N TRP A 58 -5.22 13.89 2.03
CA TRP A 58 -6.60 13.49 1.76
C TRP A 58 -7.36 14.55 0.98
N VAL A 59 -7.21 15.84 1.33
CA VAL A 59 -7.82 16.95 0.58
C VAL A 59 -7.33 16.96 -0.87
N LYS A 60 -6.02 16.79 -1.09
CA LYS A 60 -5.46 16.69 -2.45
C LYS A 60 -6.08 15.53 -3.25
N LYS A 61 -6.15 14.34 -2.66
CA LYS A 61 -6.77 13.17 -3.30
C LYS A 61 -8.24 13.42 -3.64
N TYR A 62 -8.98 14.01 -2.71
CA TYR A 62 -10.39 14.34 -2.90
C TYR A 62 -10.60 15.32 -4.08
N ARG A 63 -9.79 16.37 -4.17
CA ARG A 63 -9.83 17.34 -5.29
C ARG A 63 -9.48 16.71 -6.63
N ASN A 64 -8.59 15.72 -6.64
CA ASN A 64 -8.23 14.96 -7.83
C ASN A 64 -9.28 13.88 -8.21
N GLY A 65 -10.33 13.67 -7.40
CA GLY A 65 -11.28 12.57 -7.60
C GLY A 65 -10.68 11.18 -7.30
N GLU A 66 -9.55 11.11 -6.59
CA GLU A 66 -8.86 9.87 -6.24
C GLU A 66 -9.45 9.23 -4.98
N LEU A 67 -9.42 7.88 -4.92
CA LEU A 67 -9.81 7.13 -3.74
C LEU A 67 -8.78 7.25 -2.60
N PHE A 68 -9.27 7.18 -1.36
CA PHE A 68 -8.43 7.20 -0.15
C PHE A 68 -7.76 5.85 0.18
N ASP A 69 -7.89 4.89 -0.73
CA ASP A 69 -7.41 3.53 -0.52
C ASP A 69 -5.90 3.45 -0.53
N ASP A 70 -5.39 2.54 0.30
CA ASP A 70 -3.99 2.18 0.26
C ASP A 70 -3.75 1.26 -0.94
N GLN A 71 -2.84 1.68 -1.81
CA GLN A 71 -2.39 0.91 -2.97
C GLN A 71 -1.14 0.09 -2.64
N ARG A 72 -0.61 0.18 -1.41
CA ARG A 72 0.50 -0.66 -0.96
C ARG A 72 0.11 -2.14 -1.06
N GLY A 73 0.96 -2.92 -1.72
CA GLY A 73 0.75 -4.36 -1.93
C GLY A 73 -0.23 -4.72 -3.05
N LYS A 74 -0.91 -3.74 -3.66
CA LYS A 74 -1.73 -3.97 -4.86
C LYS A 74 -0.85 -3.79 -6.09
N SER A 75 -0.30 -4.90 -6.59
CA SER A 75 0.35 -4.92 -7.90
C SER A 75 -0.69 -4.54 -8.97
N SER A 76 -0.43 -3.46 -9.72
CA SER A 76 -1.24 -3.08 -10.89
C SER A 76 -1.19 -4.10 -12.03
N SER A 77 -0.32 -5.11 -11.90
CA SER A 77 -0.05 -6.07 -12.94
C SER A 77 -0.76 -7.38 -12.63
N TYR A 78 -1.75 -7.71 -13.45
CA TYR A 78 -2.45 -8.99 -13.48
C TYR A 78 -1.53 -10.05 -14.14
N HIS A 79 -0.37 -10.32 -13.54
CA HIS A 79 0.40 -11.51 -13.89
C HIS A 79 0.84 -12.26 -12.61
N PRO A 80 0.63 -13.59 -12.54
CA PRO A 80 0.97 -14.41 -11.37
C PRO A 80 2.42 -14.31 -10.89
N PHE A 81 3.31 -13.75 -11.72
CA PHE A 81 4.74 -13.59 -11.46
C PHE A 81 5.13 -12.21 -10.90
N THR A 82 4.20 -11.33 -10.51
CA THR A 82 4.60 -10.10 -9.81
C THR A 82 4.95 -10.41 -8.37
N GLY A 83 6.09 -9.88 -7.92
CA GLY A 83 6.55 -10.03 -6.55
C GLY A 83 7.48 -11.22 -6.36
N ARG A 84 7.52 -11.77 -5.15
CA ARG A 84 8.38 -12.91 -4.82
C ARG A 84 7.84 -14.18 -5.52
N PRO A 85 8.66 -14.87 -6.36
CA PRO A 85 8.24 -16.10 -6.99
C PRO A 85 7.82 -17.14 -5.96
N LYS A 86 6.73 -17.87 -6.24
CA LYS A 86 6.32 -19.00 -5.42
C LYS A 86 7.33 -20.13 -5.63
N THR A 87 7.88 -20.65 -4.53
CA THR A 87 8.95 -21.66 -4.52
C THR A 87 8.52 -22.97 -3.88
N LYS A 88 7.35 -23.01 -3.23
CA LYS A 88 6.77 -24.20 -2.60
C LYS A 88 5.28 -24.24 -2.92
N PHE A 89 4.81 -25.42 -3.30
CA PHE A 89 3.41 -25.71 -3.61
C PHE A 89 2.89 -26.72 -2.60
N ASN A 90 1.61 -26.60 -2.22
CA ASN A 90 1.00 -27.48 -1.23
C ASN A 90 0.36 -28.72 -1.90
N SER A 91 0.06 -28.66 -3.19
CA SER A 91 -0.43 -29.81 -3.98
C SER A 91 0.06 -29.74 -5.43
N ILE A 92 0.00 -30.90 -6.11
CA ILE A 92 0.43 -31.07 -7.50
C ILE A 92 -0.50 -30.32 -8.46
N GLU A 93 -1.79 -30.28 -8.16
CA GLU A 93 -2.78 -29.53 -8.95
C GLU A 93 -2.49 -28.03 -8.93
N GLU A 94 -2.09 -27.51 -7.76
CA GLU A 94 -1.71 -26.11 -7.58
C GLU A 94 -0.44 -25.76 -8.38
N GLU A 95 0.54 -26.67 -8.40
CA GLU A 95 1.74 -26.53 -9.22
C GLU A 95 1.40 -26.53 -10.72
N ARG A 96 0.55 -27.46 -11.17
CA ARG A 96 0.10 -27.53 -12.57
C ARG A 96 -0.54 -26.22 -13.01
N ASP A 97 -1.44 -25.68 -12.20
CA ASP A 97 -2.15 -24.44 -12.53
C ASP A 97 -1.21 -23.23 -12.59
N TYR A 98 -0.24 -23.17 -11.68
CA TYR A 98 0.82 -22.16 -11.70
C TYR A 98 1.69 -22.25 -12.97
N LEU A 99 2.16 -23.45 -13.32
CA LEU A 99 2.98 -23.67 -14.51
C LEU A 99 2.20 -23.36 -15.80
N LYS A 100 0.91 -23.72 -15.85
CA LYS A 100 0.05 -23.41 -16.99
C LYS A 100 -0.08 -21.89 -17.20
N ALA A 101 -0.27 -21.14 -16.13
CA ALA A 101 -0.30 -19.68 -16.19
C ALA A 101 1.06 -19.08 -16.60
N GLN A 102 2.18 -19.73 -16.24
CA GLN A 102 3.52 -19.31 -16.65
C GLN A 102 3.74 -19.46 -18.14
N VAL A 103 3.36 -20.62 -18.67
CA VAL A 103 3.44 -20.90 -20.10
C VAL A 103 2.54 -19.94 -20.89
N GLU A 104 1.31 -19.72 -20.44
CA GLU A 104 0.38 -18.77 -21.07
C GLU A 104 0.95 -17.35 -21.11
N TYR A 105 1.50 -16.87 -19.99
CA TYR A 105 2.15 -15.57 -19.92
C TYR A 105 3.32 -15.45 -20.91
N LEU A 106 4.18 -16.47 -20.99
CA LEU A 106 5.31 -16.48 -21.92
C LEU A 106 4.85 -16.53 -23.38
N LYS A 107 3.84 -17.35 -23.72
CA LYS A 107 3.21 -17.40 -25.05
C LYS A 107 2.67 -16.04 -25.46
N LYS A 108 1.97 -15.35 -24.55
CA LYS A 108 1.42 -14.02 -24.81
C LYS A 108 2.50 -12.96 -25.00
N ARG A 109 3.62 -13.06 -24.29
CA ARG A 109 4.73 -12.09 -24.37
C ARG A 109 5.62 -12.32 -25.59
N TYR A 110 5.76 -13.57 -26.03
CA TYR A 110 6.61 -13.97 -27.14
C TYR A 110 5.83 -14.79 -28.18
N PRO A 111 4.82 -14.18 -28.83
CA PRO A 111 4.00 -14.88 -29.83
C PRO A 111 4.84 -15.39 -31.02
N ASN A 112 5.98 -14.74 -31.31
CA ASN A 112 6.79 -15.00 -32.49
C ASN A 112 7.79 -16.16 -32.33
N ILE A 113 7.98 -16.68 -31.11
CA ILE A 113 8.99 -17.74 -30.81
C ILE A 113 8.34 -19.13 -30.76
N LEU A 114 7.03 -19.19 -30.53
CA LEU A 114 6.23 -20.41 -30.44
C LEU A 114 5.36 -20.63 -31.69
N GLY A 115 5.82 -20.15 -32.84
CA GLY A 115 5.19 -20.45 -34.12
C GLY A 115 5.10 -21.95 -34.32
N GLU A 116 3.88 -22.49 -34.25
CA GLU A 116 3.55 -23.76 -34.88
C GLU A 116 3.71 -23.50 -36.39
N GLY A 117 4.84 -23.97 -36.93
CA GLY A 117 5.04 -24.11 -38.37
C GLY A 117 4.37 -25.36 -38.89
#